data_AF-A0A096D7J3-F1
#
_entry.id   AF-A0A096D7J3-F1
#
_cell.length_a   1.000
_cell.length_b   1.000
_cell.length_c   1.000
_cell.angle_alpha   90.00
_cell.angle_beta   90.00
_cell.angle_gamma   90.00
#
_symmetry.space_group_name_H-M   'P 1'
#
loop_
_entity.id
_entity.type
_entity.pdbx_description
1 polymer ?
#
loop_
_entity_poly.entity_id
_entity_poly.type
_entity_poly.pdbx_seq_one_letter_code
_entity_poly.pdbx_strand_id
1 'polypeptide(L)'
;MWQKTPEELRAVLSAPFSSSDIEWRVSATNAEKTKGLAVPYVTNRAIQNRLDDTVGIDGWYNDFRPWKNGSAQLCGISIFFPQLEQCLTKWDGADDSEFESVKGGLSDSMKRAAVEWSIGRYLYGMTQVWVTVQITNSGKKSNARIRDEERPRLDQAHDEWVAYLQAKERGENPPRPKAPPPLKAQKGQNGPPAQPQGQYQAPPQGAQQPHSRARADHPRSPRAGIRHPHRALSNTHSRARADRPHSPRASIRRPRRAPSNARSRARAAGRFLEAAFWSLGHG
;
A
#
# COMPACT_ATOMS: atom_id res chain seq x y z
N MET A 1 -8.59 20.88 15.79
CA MET A 1 -8.28 19.89 16.85
C MET A 1 -9.53 19.20 17.40
N TRP A 2 -9.50 17.86 17.44
CA TRP A 2 -10.57 17.00 17.93
C TRP A 2 -10.82 17.15 19.44
N GLN A 3 -12.07 17.37 19.86
CA GLN A 3 -12.43 17.62 21.27
C GLN A 3 -13.32 16.53 21.88
N LYS A 4 -13.59 15.46 21.14
CA LYS A 4 -14.47 14.36 21.51
C LYS A 4 -13.68 13.17 22.10
N THR A 5 -14.39 12.13 22.55
CA THR A 5 -13.78 10.94 23.16
C THR A 5 -12.96 10.10 22.16
N PRO A 6 -12.03 9.26 22.63
CA PRO A 6 -11.33 8.28 21.79
C PRO A 6 -12.26 7.29 21.07
N GLU A 7 -13.38 6.93 21.70
CA GLU A 7 -14.39 6.04 21.14
C GLU A 7 -15.10 6.69 19.95
N GLU A 8 -15.47 7.97 20.07
CA GLU A 8 -16.02 8.75 18.96
C GLU A 8 -14.99 8.93 17.84
N LEU A 9 -13.71 9.14 18.17
CA LEU A 9 -12.65 9.25 17.17
C LEU A 9 -12.54 7.94 16.39
N ARG A 10 -12.49 6.81 17.10
CA ARG A 10 -12.47 5.48 16.50
C ARG A 10 -13.68 5.28 15.59
N ALA A 11 -14.88 5.66 16.03
CA ALA A 11 -16.10 5.54 15.23
C ALA A 11 -15.97 6.29 13.90
N VAL A 12 -15.57 7.56 13.93
CA VAL A 12 -15.39 8.38 12.70
C VAL A 12 -14.30 7.83 11.80
N LEU A 13 -13.14 7.46 12.34
CA LEU A 13 -12.04 6.90 11.54
C LEU A 13 -12.40 5.54 10.92
N SER A 14 -13.19 4.73 11.63
CA SER A 14 -13.61 3.41 11.17
C SER A 14 -14.79 3.43 10.19
N ALA A 15 -15.49 4.55 10.05
CA ALA A 15 -16.67 4.63 9.21
C ALA A 15 -16.34 4.26 7.75
N PRO A 16 -17.19 3.48 7.06
CA PRO A 16 -16.96 3.10 5.67
C PRO A 16 -16.74 4.31 4.74
N PHE A 17 -16.04 4.08 3.64
CA PHE A 17 -15.85 5.09 2.60
C PHE A 17 -16.95 4.95 1.54
N SER A 18 -17.14 5.99 0.73
CA SER A 18 -17.92 5.86 -0.50
C SER A 18 -17.20 4.93 -1.48
N SER A 19 -17.92 4.19 -2.32
CA SER A 19 -17.34 3.38 -3.41
C SER A 19 -16.46 4.20 -4.37
N SER A 20 -16.70 5.50 -4.49
CA SER A 20 -15.84 6.43 -5.27
C SER A 20 -14.42 6.58 -4.70
N ASP A 21 -14.22 6.36 -3.39
CA ASP A 21 -12.92 6.43 -2.73
C ASP A 21 -12.22 5.07 -2.65
N ILE A 22 -12.89 4.02 -3.13
CA ILE A 22 -12.37 2.65 -3.18
C ILE A 22 -11.75 2.39 -4.54
N GLU A 23 -10.53 1.88 -4.49
CA GLU A 23 -9.82 1.37 -5.66
C GLU A 23 -9.60 -0.12 -5.54
N TRP A 24 -9.37 -0.77 -6.69
CA TRP A 24 -9.33 -2.22 -6.79
C TRP A 24 -8.05 -2.67 -7.47
N ARG A 25 -7.38 -3.66 -6.89
CA ARG A 25 -6.21 -4.30 -7.49
C ARG A 25 -6.40 -5.80 -7.66
N VAL A 26 -5.70 -6.36 -8.64
CA VAL A 26 -5.59 -7.81 -8.80
C VAL A 26 -4.60 -8.34 -7.77
N SER A 27 -5.05 -9.29 -6.95
CA SER A 27 -4.21 -9.98 -5.96
C SER A 27 -3.63 -11.29 -6.48
N ALA A 28 -4.39 -11.99 -7.31
CA ALA A 28 -4.02 -13.24 -7.96
C ALA A 28 -4.74 -13.36 -9.30
N THR A 29 -4.22 -14.16 -10.23
CA THR A 29 -4.87 -14.49 -11.49
C THR A 29 -5.13 -16.00 -11.60
N ASN A 30 -6.10 -16.39 -12.42
CA ASN A 30 -6.27 -17.80 -12.78
C ASN A 30 -5.16 -18.27 -13.74
N ALA A 31 -5.06 -19.58 -13.93
CA ALA A 31 -4.05 -20.20 -14.80
C ALA A 31 -4.13 -19.67 -16.24
N GLU A 32 -5.34 -19.45 -16.76
CA GLU A 32 -5.58 -18.94 -18.11
C GLU A 32 -5.28 -17.43 -18.25
N LYS A 33 -5.01 -16.74 -17.14
CA LYS A 33 -4.79 -15.29 -17.06
C LYS A 33 -5.91 -14.45 -17.68
N THR A 34 -7.15 -14.94 -17.60
CA THR A 34 -8.36 -14.24 -18.09
C THR A 34 -9.17 -13.61 -16.96
N LYS A 35 -8.96 -14.08 -15.73
CA LYS A 35 -9.61 -13.59 -14.53
C LYS A 35 -8.61 -13.26 -13.44
N GLY A 36 -8.96 -12.29 -12.61
CA GLY A 36 -8.19 -11.87 -11.45
C GLY A 36 -9.07 -11.79 -10.21
N LEU A 37 -8.46 -12.03 -9.06
CA LEU A 37 -9.09 -11.87 -7.75
C LEU A 37 -8.92 -10.42 -7.31
N ALA A 38 -9.98 -9.64 -7.42
CA ALA A 38 -10.00 -8.23 -7.06
C ALA A 38 -10.08 -8.04 -5.54
N VAL A 39 -9.23 -7.16 -5.03
CA VAL A 39 -9.18 -6.77 -3.61
C VAL A 39 -9.30 -5.26 -3.50
N PRO A 40 -10.22 -4.74 -2.68
CA PRO A 40 -10.42 -3.32 -2.51
C PRO A 40 -9.35 -2.71 -1.60
N TYR A 41 -9.02 -1.44 -1.82
CA TYR A 41 -8.21 -0.63 -0.92
C TYR A 41 -8.64 0.84 -0.99
N VAL A 42 -8.42 1.57 0.10
CA VAL A 42 -8.61 3.02 0.12
C VAL A 42 -7.40 3.72 -0.46
N THR A 43 -7.62 4.82 -1.19
CA THR A 43 -6.52 5.64 -1.69
C THR A 43 -5.86 6.45 -0.57
N ASN A 44 -4.59 6.83 -0.72
CA ASN A 44 -3.92 7.71 0.23
C ASN A 44 -4.62 9.07 0.34
N ARG A 45 -5.20 9.57 -0.75
CA ARG A 45 -5.98 10.82 -0.74
C ARG A 45 -7.21 10.70 0.14
N ALA A 46 -7.95 9.60 0.04
CA ALA A 46 -9.11 9.34 0.89
C ALA A 46 -8.72 9.25 2.38
N ILE A 47 -7.59 8.60 2.70
CA ILE A 47 -7.04 8.55 4.06
C ILE A 47 -6.70 9.96 4.57
N GLN A 48 -5.97 10.75 3.78
CA GLN A 48 -5.57 12.12 4.13
C GLN A 48 -6.80 12.99 4.39
N ASN A 49 -7.77 12.99 3.46
CA ASN A 49 -9.00 13.75 3.60
C ASN A 49 -9.76 13.33 4.87
N ARG A 50 -9.89 12.02 5.16
CA ARG A 50 -10.54 11.55 6.40
C ARG A 50 -9.85 12.09 7.64
N LEU A 51 -8.51 12.08 7.67
CA LEU A 51 -7.75 12.60 8.80
C LEU A 51 -7.90 14.13 8.94
N ASP A 52 -7.77 14.87 7.84
CA ASP A 52 -7.97 16.33 7.79
C ASP A 52 -9.38 16.72 8.28
N ASP A 53 -10.41 16.06 7.77
CA ASP A 53 -11.81 16.32 8.13
C ASP A 53 -12.12 15.95 9.59
N THR A 54 -11.40 14.97 10.14
CA THR A 54 -11.66 14.46 11.50
C THR A 54 -10.90 15.26 12.56
N VAL A 55 -9.58 15.35 12.45
CA VAL A 55 -8.73 15.93 13.51
C VAL A 55 -8.17 17.31 13.17
N GLY A 56 -8.39 17.77 11.93
CA GLY A 56 -7.83 19.01 11.39
C GLY A 56 -6.46 18.80 10.75
N ILE A 57 -6.09 19.71 9.85
CA ILE A 57 -4.77 19.72 9.18
C ILE A 57 -3.59 19.81 10.16
N ASP A 58 -3.84 20.28 11.39
CA ASP A 58 -2.90 20.44 12.49
C ASP A 58 -2.98 19.31 13.52
N GLY A 59 -3.96 18.41 13.39
CA GLY A 59 -4.24 17.33 14.35
C GLY A 59 -3.55 16.01 14.04
N TRP A 60 -2.91 15.88 12.88
CA TRP A 60 -2.19 14.66 12.49
C TRP A 60 -0.97 14.97 11.62
N TYR A 61 -0.08 14.00 11.53
CA TYR A 61 0.99 13.97 10.54
C TYR A 61 1.44 12.54 10.28
N ASN A 62 2.20 12.32 9.21
CA ASN A 62 2.87 11.05 8.96
C ASN A 62 4.39 11.22 8.81
N ASP A 63 5.12 10.20 9.24
CA ASP A 63 6.57 10.07 9.09
C ASP A 63 6.88 8.84 8.24
N PHE A 64 7.92 8.91 7.39
CA PHE A 64 8.38 7.81 6.56
C PHE A 64 9.84 7.50 6.86
N ARG A 65 10.14 6.21 7.03
CA ARG A 65 11.50 5.76 7.32
C ARG A 65 11.89 4.60 6.39
N PRO A 66 13.06 4.66 5.74
CA PRO A 66 13.61 3.50 5.06
C PRO A 66 13.81 2.35 6.05
N TRP A 67 13.58 1.13 5.58
CA TRP A 67 13.73 -0.10 6.34
C TRP A 67 14.38 -1.18 5.46
N LYS A 68 14.90 -2.25 6.07
CA LYS A 68 15.62 -3.35 5.37
C LYS A 68 16.63 -2.82 4.31
N ASN A 69 17.53 -1.93 4.72
CA ASN A 69 18.53 -1.32 3.83
C ASN A 69 17.92 -0.60 2.59
N GLY A 70 16.72 -0.05 2.71
CA GLY A 70 16.04 0.68 1.63
C GLY A 70 15.24 -0.19 0.66
N SER A 71 15.00 -1.46 1.01
CA SER A 71 14.09 -2.36 0.27
C SER A 71 12.66 -2.38 0.83
N ALA A 72 12.39 -1.57 1.84
CA ALA A 72 11.08 -1.42 2.45
C ALA A 72 10.92 -0.01 3.04
N GLN A 73 9.68 0.40 3.22
CA GLN A 73 9.30 1.67 3.84
C GLN A 73 8.47 1.38 5.08
N LEU A 74 8.78 2.07 6.18
CA LEU A 74 7.88 2.21 7.33
C LEU A 74 7.13 3.53 7.21
N CYS A 75 5.84 3.52 7.56
CA CYS A 75 5.05 4.72 7.75
C CYS A 75 4.51 4.75 9.18
N GLY A 76 4.67 5.87 9.85
CA GLY A 76 4.04 6.17 11.13
C GLY A 76 2.97 7.22 10.92
N ILE A 77 1.72 6.94 11.30
CA ILE A 77 0.66 7.95 11.35
C ILE A 77 0.46 8.35 12.81
N SER A 78 0.63 9.64 13.08
CA SER A 78 0.48 10.26 14.40
C SER A 78 -0.81 11.07 14.45
N ILE A 79 -1.59 10.90 15.51
CA ILE A 79 -2.76 11.73 15.82
C ILE A 79 -2.54 12.37 17.19
N PHE A 80 -2.78 13.68 17.28
CA PHE A 80 -2.69 14.43 18.53
C PHE A 80 -3.95 14.26 19.38
N PHE A 81 -3.77 13.94 20.66
CA PHE A 81 -4.85 13.80 21.64
C PHE A 81 -4.76 14.94 22.67
N PRO A 82 -5.60 15.98 22.57
CA PRO A 82 -5.50 17.15 23.44
C PRO A 82 -5.60 16.83 24.94
N GLN A 83 -6.41 15.83 25.32
CA GLN A 83 -6.57 15.44 26.73
C GLN A 83 -5.30 14.79 27.31
N LEU A 84 -4.43 14.27 26.45
CA LEU A 84 -3.15 13.67 26.83
C LEU A 84 -1.96 14.60 26.54
N GLU A 85 -2.21 15.75 25.91
CA GLU A 85 -1.19 16.68 25.42
C GLU A 85 -0.06 16.00 24.62
N GLN A 86 -0.38 14.93 23.89
CA GLN A 86 0.62 14.13 23.16
C GLN A 86 0.07 13.55 21.86
N CYS A 87 0.98 13.21 20.96
CA CYS A 87 0.70 12.38 19.79
C CYS A 87 0.84 10.90 20.14
N LEU A 88 -0.12 10.09 19.68
CA LEU A 88 0.06 8.66 19.59
C LEU A 88 0.40 8.31 18.14
N THR A 89 1.42 7.48 17.93
CA THR A 89 1.86 7.05 16.60
C THR A 89 1.64 5.56 16.43
N LYS A 90 1.06 5.16 15.30
CA LYS A 90 0.99 3.75 14.89
C LYS A 90 1.77 3.54 13.61
N TRP A 91 2.56 2.47 13.59
CA TRP A 91 3.52 2.16 12.54
C TRP A 91 3.14 0.87 11.83
N ASP A 92 3.31 0.86 10.51
CA ASP A 92 3.34 -0.35 9.69
C ASP A 92 4.33 -0.11 8.53
N GLY A 93 4.65 -1.15 7.77
CA GLY A 93 5.55 -1.06 6.63
C GLY A 93 5.12 -1.91 5.45
N ALA A 94 5.67 -1.56 4.30
CA ALA A 94 5.52 -2.30 3.06
C ALA A 94 6.89 -2.46 2.40
N ASP A 95 7.10 -3.60 1.74
CA ASP A 95 8.29 -3.78 0.94
C ASP A 95 8.21 -2.88 -0.30
N ASP A 96 9.34 -2.28 -0.70
CA ASP A 96 9.49 -1.67 -2.00
C ASP A 96 9.58 -2.82 -3.01
N SER A 97 8.45 -3.19 -3.61
CA SER A 97 8.49 -4.28 -4.59
C SER A 97 9.43 -3.92 -5.75
N GLU A 98 10.10 -4.90 -6.36
CA GLU A 98 10.88 -4.68 -7.60
C GLU A 98 10.02 -4.18 -8.80
N PHE A 99 8.71 -4.02 -8.60
CA PHE A 99 7.73 -3.67 -9.60
C PHE A 99 7.16 -2.26 -9.39
N GLU A 100 6.95 -1.85 -8.15
CA GLU A 100 6.56 -0.48 -7.82
C GLU A 100 7.82 0.30 -7.45
N SER A 101 8.15 1.34 -8.22
CA SER A 101 9.12 2.37 -7.82
C SER A 101 8.91 2.74 -6.35
N VAL A 102 9.93 3.19 -5.60
CA VAL A 102 9.88 3.68 -4.20
C VAL A 102 8.55 4.35 -3.76
N LYS A 103 7.86 5.02 -4.69
CA LYS A 103 6.48 5.55 -4.55
C LYS A 103 5.43 4.52 -4.09
N GLY A 104 5.54 3.25 -4.47
CA GLY A 104 4.63 2.16 -4.09
C GLY A 104 4.77 1.76 -2.63
N GLY A 105 6.00 1.49 -2.17
CA GLY A 105 6.25 1.16 -0.77
C GLY A 105 5.86 2.29 0.19
N LEU A 106 6.09 3.56 -0.17
CA LEU A 106 5.60 4.71 0.60
C LEU A 106 4.06 4.74 0.67
N SER A 107 3.40 4.52 -0.46
CA SER A 107 1.93 4.57 -0.50
C SER A 107 1.30 3.41 0.27
N ASP A 108 1.81 2.19 0.07
CA ASP A 108 1.30 0.98 0.71
C ASP A 108 1.57 0.97 2.21
N SER A 109 2.77 1.37 2.66
CA SER A 109 3.07 1.50 4.10
C SER A 109 2.13 2.49 4.79
N MET A 110 1.79 3.62 4.16
CA MET A 110 0.80 4.55 4.71
C MET A 110 -0.61 3.93 4.79
N LYS A 111 -1.07 3.23 3.75
CA LYS A 111 -2.38 2.55 3.77
C LYS A 111 -2.44 1.53 4.91
N ARG A 112 -1.36 0.78 5.12
CA ARG A 112 -1.24 -0.19 6.20
C ARG A 112 -1.21 0.46 7.58
N ALA A 113 -0.45 1.54 7.77
CA ALA A 113 -0.46 2.32 9.01
C ALA A 113 -1.83 2.92 9.30
N ALA A 114 -2.61 3.28 8.28
CA ALA A 114 -3.98 3.77 8.44
C ALA A 114 -4.93 2.67 8.95
N VAL A 115 -4.71 1.41 8.57
CA VAL A 115 -5.48 0.26 9.08
C VAL A 115 -5.30 0.13 10.59
N GLU A 116 -4.13 0.42 11.15
CA GLU A 116 -3.88 0.45 12.60
C GLU A 116 -4.78 1.47 13.33
N TRP A 117 -5.19 2.53 12.64
CA TRP A 117 -6.19 3.52 13.10
C TRP A 117 -7.64 3.16 12.76
N SER A 118 -7.89 1.93 12.27
CA SER A 118 -9.17 1.41 11.77
C SER A 118 -9.66 2.01 10.45
N ILE A 119 -8.90 2.91 9.82
CA ILE A 119 -9.25 3.50 8.54
C ILE A 119 -9.16 2.43 7.45
N GLY A 120 -10.26 2.18 6.74
CA GLY A 120 -10.33 1.16 5.69
C GLY A 120 -10.28 -0.30 6.19
N ARG A 121 -10.19 -0.53 7.52
CA ARG A 121 -10.06 -1.89 8.10
C ARG A 121 -11.26 -2.79 7.76
N TYR A 122 -12.45 -2.22 7.59
CA TYR A 122 -13.67 -2.95 7.23
C TYR A 122 -13.57 -3.69 5.87
N LEU A 123 -12.69 -3.24 4.97
CA LEU A 123 -12.49 -3.85 3.65
C LEU A 123 -11.90 -5.27 3.75
N TYR A 124 -11.16 -5.59 4.82
CA TYR A 124 -10.57 -6.92 5.03
C TYR A 124 -11.62 -8.01 5.28
N GLY A 125 -12.84 -7.62 5.70
CA GLY A 125 -13.95 -8.55 5.87
C GLY A 125 -14.75 -8.80 4.60
N MET A 126 -14.50 -8.04 3.53
CA MET A 126 -15.27 -8.12 2.30
C MET A 126 -14.99 -9.42 1.53
N THR A 127 -16.04 -10.01 0.96
CA THR A 127 -15.91 -11.17 0.07
C THR A 127 -15.14 -10.76 -1.20
N GLN A 128 -14.08 -11.48 -1.53
CA GLN A 128 -13.27 -11.20 -2.72
C GLN A 128 -14.04 -11.52 -4.01
N VAL A 129 -13.81 -10.73 -5.06
CA VAL A 129 -14.57 -10.80 -6.31
C VAL A 129 -13.66 -11.22 -7.46
N TRP A 130 -14.00 -12.31 -8.14
CA TRP A 130 -13.33 -12.69 -9.38
C TRP A 130 -13.83 -11.83 -10.53
N VAL A 131 -12.92 -11.07 -11.16
CA VAL A 131 -13.20 -10.13 -12.25
C VAL A 131 -12.47 -10.55 -13.52
N THR A 132 -12.98 -10.11 -14.66
CA THR A 132 -12.26 -10.18 -15.93
C THR A 132 -11.08 -9.22 -15.90
N VAL A 133 -9.91 -9.69 -16.30
CA VAL A 133 -8.69 -8.87 -16.36
C VAL A 133 -8.15 -8.79 -17.78
N GLN A 134 -7.48 -7.70 -18.07
CA GLN A 134 -6.64 -7.55 -19.24
C GLN A 134 -5.18 -7.75 -18.82
N ILE A 135 -4.50 -8.67 -19.49
CA ILE A 135 -3.06 -8.87 -19.29
C ILE A 135 -2.30 -7.99 -20.26
N THR A 136 -1.45 -7.12 -19.73
CA THR A 136 -0.48 -6.37 -20.52
C THR A 136 0.90 -6.97 -20.29
N ASN A 137 1.59 -7.29 -21.39
CA ASN A 137 2.96 -7.78 -21.32
C ASN A 137 3.92 -6.61 -21.53
N SER A 138 4.91 -6.47 -20.67
CA SER A 138 6.00 -5.50 -20.78
C SER A 138 7.31 -6.25 -20.60
N GLY A 139 7.89 -6.68 -21.73
CA GLY A 139 9.06 -7.56 -21.76
C GLY A 139 8.77 -8.91 -21.09
N LYS A 140 9.60 -9.31 -20.12
CA LYS A 140 9.44 -10.57 -19.37
C LYS A 140 8.36 -10.52 -18.28
N LYS A 141 7.72 -9.36 -18.06
CA LYS A 141 6.75 -9.15 -16.98
C LYS A 141 5.33 -9.02 -17.56
N SER A 142 4.36 -9.67 -16.94
CA SER A 142 2.93 -9.52 -17.25
C SER A 142 2.24 -8.77 -16.10
N ASN A 143 1.49 -7.72 -16.41
CA ASN A 143 0.65 -7.01 -15.46
C ASN A 143 -0.82 -7.34 -15.74
N ALA A 144 -1.61 -7.58 -14.69
CA ALA A 144 -3.04 -7.81 -14.80
C ALA A 144 -3.80 -6.56 -14.34
N ARG A 145 -4.54 -5.95 -15.26
CA ARG A 145 -5.41 -4.81 -14.99
C ARG A 145 -6.86 -5.27 -14.99
N ILE A 146 -7.64 -4.83 -13.99
CA ILE A 146 -9.09 -5.04 -13.98
C ILE A 146 -9.70 -4.26 -15.14
N ARG A 147 -10.58 -4.90 -15.92
CA ARG A 147 -11.24 -4.20 -17.04
C ARG A 147 -12.21 -3.16 -16.51
N ASP A 148 -12.30 -2.01 -17.17
CA ASP A 148 -13.11 -0.88 -16.72
C ASP A 148 -14.62 -1.25 -16.63
N GLU A 149 -15.08 -2.21 -17.45
CA GLU A 149 -16.45 -2.73 -17.39
C GLU A 149 -16.81 -3.45 -16.08
N GLU A 150 -15.83 -3.88 -15.29
CA GLU A 150 -16.05 -4.52 -13.99
C GLU A 150 -16.31 -3.50 -12.88
N ARG A 151 -16.04 -2.19 -13.11
CA ARG A 151 -16.13 -1.15 -12.07
C ARG A 151 -17.52 -1.06 -11.43
N PRO A 152 -18.65 -0.97 -12.17
CA PRO A 152 -19.97 -0.90 -11.55
C PRO A 152 -20.29 -2.11 -10.65
N ARG A 153 -19.81 -3.30 -11.03
CA ARG A 153 -20.03 -4.53 -10.26
C ARG A 153 -19.21 -4.56 -8.97
N LEU A 154 -17.99 -4.01 -9.01
CA LEU A 154 -17.13 -3.87 -7.85
C LEU A 154 -17.67 -2.82 -6.87
N ASP A 155 -18.14 -1.69 -7.38
CA ASP A 155 -18.78 -0.64 -6.58
C ASP A 155 -20.06 -1.18 -5.90
N GLN A 156 -20.90 -1.90 -6.64
CA GLN A 156 -22.08 -2.57 -6.07
C GLN A 156 -21.70 -3.56 -4.96
N ALA A 157 -20.67 -4.39 -5.17
CA ALA A 157 -20.24 -5.35 -4.15
C ALA A 157 -19.80 -4.64 -2.86
N HIS A 158 -19.11 -3.51 -3.01
CA HIS A 158 -18.69 -2.69 -1.88
C HIS A 158 -19.89 -2.11 -1.14
N ASP A 159 -20.85 -1.52 -1.87
CA ASP A 159 -22.01 -0.88 -1.27
C ASP A 159 -22.92 -1.88 -0.54
N GLU A 160 -23.09 -3.09 -1.09
CA GLU A 160 -23.76 -4.20 -0.41
C GLU A 160 -23.03 -4.64 0.87
N TRP A 161 -21.70 -4.65 0.86
CA TRP A 161 -20.89 -4.94 2.05
C TRP A 161 -21.05 -3.87 3.13
N VAL A 162 -21.05 -2.59 2.75
CA VAL A 162 -21.29 -1.48 3.67
C VAL A 162 -22.69 -1.54 4.26
N ALA A 163 -23.72 -1.81 3.44
CA ALA A 163 -25.10 -1.96 3.91
C ALA A 163 -25.23 -3.12 4.92
N TYR A 164 -24.56 -4.24 4.66
CA TYR A 164 -24.49 -5.37 5.60
C TYR A 164 -23.86 -4.97 6.95
N LEU A 165 -22.75 -4.23 6.93
CA LEU A 165 -22.09 -3.79 8.16
C LEU A 165 -22.99 -2.84 8.97
N GLN A 166 -23.63 -1.89 8.31
CA GLN A 166 -24.54 -0.93 8.95
C GLN A 166 -25.78 -1.61 9.55
N ALA A 167 -26.36 -2.59 8.86
CA ALA A 167 -27.47 -3.39 9.40
C ALA A 167 -27.03 -4.17 10.65
N LYS A 168 -25.84 -4.75 10.65
CA LYS A 168 -25.28 -5.44 11.83
C LYS A 168 -25.05 -4.47 13.01
N GLU A 169 -24.59 -3.25 12.76
CA GLU A 169 -24.44 -2.21 13.79
C GLU A 169 -25.79 -1.80 14.41
N ARG A 170 -26.88 -1.86 13.64
CA ARG A 170 -28.26 -1.65 14.15
C ARG A 170 -28.85 -2.86 14.89
N GLY A 171 -28.10 -3.95 15.04
CA GLY A 171 -28.55 -5.17 15.71
C GLY A 171 -29.38 -6.10 14.82
N GLU A 172 -29.42 -5.86 13.51
CA GLU A 172 -30.06 -6.76 12.55
C GLU A 172 -29.16 -7.97 12.24
N ASN A 173 -29.73 -9.04 11.67
CA ASN A 173 -28.99 -10.22 11.24
C ASN A 173 -29.13 -10.47 9.72
N PRO A 174 -28.61 -9.56 8.88
CA PRO A 174 -28.69 -9.70 7.43
C PRO A 174 -27.85 -10.90 6.93
N PRO A 175 -28.24 -11.55 5.82
CA PRO A 175 -27.38 -12.54 5.19
C PRO A 175 -26.10 -11.86 4.68
N ARG A 176 -24.95 -12.52 4.88
CA ARG A 176 -23.68 -12.00 4.38
C ARG A 176 -23.70 -11.89 2.84
N PRO A 177 -23.29 -10.74 2.26
CA PRO A 177 -23.19 -10.58 0.81
C PRO A 177 -22.27 -11.63 0.19
N LYS A 178 -22.76 -12.25 -0.88
CA LYS A 178 -21.98 -13.18 -1.72
C LYS A 178 -21.23 -12.37 -2.78
N ALA A 179 -20.17 -12.95 -3.34
CA ALA A 179 -19.53 -12.33 -4.50
C ALA A 179 -20.56 -12.19 -5.64
N PRO A 180 -20.65 -11.03 -6.31
CA PRO A 180 -21.57 -10.85 -7.42
C PRO A 180 -21.25 -11.84 -8.56
N PRO A 181 -22.24 -12.23 -9.37
CA PRO A 181 -22.02 -13.13 -10.50
C PRO A 181 -20.99 -12.55 -11.47
N PRO A 182 -20.10 -13.37 -12.08
CA PRO A 182 -19.14 -12.88 -13.06
C PRO A 182 -19.83 -12.28 -14.30
N LEU A 183 -19.21 -11.29 -14.95
CA LEU A 183 -19.65 -10.87 -16.28
C LEU A 183 -19.63 -12.08 -17.23
N LYS A 184 -20.68 -12.21 -18.05
CA LYS A 184 -20.71 -13.21 -19.12
C LYS A 184 -19.58 -12.87 -20.08
N ALA A 185 -18.73 -13.85 -20.39
CA ALA A 185 -17.70 -13.68 -21.42
C ALA A 185 -18.40 -13.27 -22.72
N GLN A 186 -18.08 -12.07 -23.24
CA GLN A 186 -18.46 -11.74 -24.61
C GLN A 186 -17.76 -12.75 -25.52
N LYS A 187 -18.54 -13.63 -26.15
CA LYS A 187 -18.04 -14.52 -27.19
C LYS A 187 -17.50 -13.63 -28.31
N GLY A 188 -16.17 -13.54 -28.43
CA GLY A 188 -15.55 -13.18 -29.69
C GLY A 188 -16.05 -14.14 -30.76
N GLN A 189 -16.56 -13.59 -31.86
CA GLN A 189 -16.97 -14.36 -33.04
C GLN A 189 -15.78 -15.18 -33.56
N ASN A 190 -16.09 -16.40 -34.01
CA ASN A 190 -15.23 -17.45 -34.58
C ASN A 190 -14.51 -18.36 -33.57
N GLY A 191 -15.28 -19.29 -32.99
CA GLY A 191 -14.74 -20.55 -32.48
C GLY A 191 -15.13 -21.71 -33.42
N PRO A 192 -14.22 -22.67 -33.72
CA PRO A 192 -14.63 -23.95 -34.31
C PRO A 192 -15.43 -24.79 -33.28
N PRO A 193 -16.26 -25.74 -33.73
CA PRO A 193 -17.23 -26.41 -32.86
C PRO A 193 -16.56 -27.29 -31.79
N ALA A 194 -17.20 -27.34 -30.62
CA ALA A 194 -16.80 -28.15 -29.48
C ALA A 194 -16.88 -29.67 -29.79
N GLN A 195 -15.87 -30.43 -29.37
CA GLN A 195 -15.95 -31.89 -29.23
C GLN A 195 -16.30 -32.26 -27.77
N PRO A 196 -17.15 -33.29 -27.55
CA PRO A 196 -17.49 -33.77 -26.21
C PRO A 196 -16.62 -34.95 -25.78
N GLN A 197 -15.94 -34.87 -24.63
CA GLN A 197 -15.31 -35.99 -23.89
C GLN A 197 -14.71 -35.42 -22.59
N GLY A 198 -14.78 -35.99 -21.39
CA GLY A 198 -15.31 -37.25 -20.87
C GLY A 198 -15.24 -37.19 -19.33
N GLN A 199 -15.94 -38.10 -18.64
CA GLN A 199 -15.98 -38.21 -17.18
C GLN A 199 -14.57 -38.40 -16.57
N TYR A 200 -14.23 -37.58 -15.58
CA TYR A 200 -13.06 -37.81 -14.73
C TYR A 200 -13.39 -38.83 -13.64
N GLN A 201 -12.83 -40.04 -13.75
CA GLN A 201 -12.67 -40.98 -12.63
C GLN A 201 -11.38 -40.64 -11.86
N ALA A 202 -11.46 -40.67 -10.53
CA ALA A 202 -10.32 -40.49 -9.63
C ALA A 202 -9.31 -41.64 -9.74
N PRO A 203 -7.99 -41.39 -9.61
CA PRO A 203 -7.00 -42.46 -9.66
C PRO A 203 -6.93 -43.24 -8.32
N PRO A 204 -6.70 -44.56 -8.35
CA PRO A 204 -6.63 -45.40 -7.16
C PRO A 204 -5.29 -45.27 -6.43
N GLN A 205 -5.34 -45.46 -5.11
CA GLN A 205 -4.17 -45.57 -4.23
C GLN A 205 -3.52 -46.96 -4.36
N GLY A 206 -2.18 -46.95 -4.44
CA GLY A 206 -1.33 -48.04 -3.94
C GLY A 206 -0.49 -48.79 -4.98
N ALA A 207 0.83 -48.67 -4.88
CA ALA A 207 1.77 -49.80 -4.92
C ALA A 207 3.20 -49.32 -4.59
N GLN A 208 3.75 -49.86 -3.51
CA GLN A 208 5.16 -49.80 -3.14
C GLN A 208 5.99 -50.66 -4.11
N GLN A 209 7.21 -50.23 -4.46
CA GLN A 209 8.27 -51.13 -4.89
C GLN A 209 9.66 -50.69 -4.41
N PRO A 210 10.61 -51.63 -4.26
CA PRO A 210 11.70 -51.57 -3.29
C PRO A 210 13.03 -51.19 -3.93
N HIS A 211 13.93 -50.55 -3.17
CA HIS A 211 15.34 -50.51 -3.53
C HIS A 211 16.26 -50.98 -2.39
N SER A 212 17.13 -51.88 -2.82
CA SER A 212 18.18 -52.71 -2.23
C SER A 212 19.20 -52.02 -1.31
N ARG A 213 19.67 -52.82 -0.35
CA ARG A 213 20.81 -52.61 0.57
C ARG A 213 22.17 -52.53 -0.14
N ALA A 214 23.04 -51.65 0.36
CA ALA A 214 24.45 -51.94 0.60
C ALA A 214 25.00 -51.16 1.82
N ARG A 215 25.83 -51.86 2.58
CA ARG A 215 26.55 -51.62 3.88
C ARG A 215 27.34 -50.30 3.97
N ALA A 216 27.88 -49.78 5.09
CA ALA A 216 27.92 -49.97 6.55
C ALA A 216 28.49 -48.61 7.08
N ASP A 217 28.20 -48.09 8.28
CA ASP A 217 28.93 -48.37 9.52
C ASP A 217 28.29 -47.55 10.68
N HIS A 218 28.37 -48.10 11.89
CA HIS A 218 28.04 -47.50 13.19
C HIS A 218 29.36 -47.26 13.94
N PRO A 219 29.52 -46.28 14.87
CA PRO A 219 28.93 -46.46 16.20
C PRO A 219 28.54 -45.22 17.05
N ARG A 220 27.50 -45.45 17.86
CA ARG A 220 27.23 -45.13 19.30
C ARG A 220 27.27 -43.68 19.86
N SER A 221 26.09 -43.34 20.42
CA SER A 221 25.64 -42.43 21.52
C SER A 221 26.61 -42.14 22.71
N PRO A 222 26.36 -41.19 23.69
CA PRO A 222 25.04 -40.87 24.30
C PRO A 222 24.75 -39.43 24.83
N ARG A 223 23.50 -39.29 25.30
CA ARG A 223 22.77 -38.22 26.05
C ARG A 223 23.52 -37.45 27.16
N ALA A 224 23.16 -36.16 27.33
CA ALA A 224 22.72 -35.44 28.55
C ALA A 224 22.39 -33.98 28.13
N GLY A 225 21.34 -33.26 28.56
CA GLY A 225 20.90 -32.96 29.94
C GLY A 225 21.59 -31.68 30.44
N ILE A 226 20.87 -30.78 31.14
CA ILE A 226 21.30 -29.56 31.92
C ILE A 226 20.85 -28.23 31.24
N ARG A 227 19.80 -27.54 31.73
CA ARG A 227 19.67 -26.63 32.91
C ARG A 227 20.38 -25.27 32.76
N HIS A 228 19.60 -24.20 32.84
CA HIS A 228 20.04 -22.82 33.11
C HIS A 228 20.67 -22.68 34.50
N PRO A 229 21.53 -21.67 34.69
CA PRO A 229 21.19 -20.67 35.71
C PRO A 229 21.53 -19.21 35.34
N HIS A 230 20.79 -18.32 36.00
CA HIS A 230 21.08 -16.89 36.20
C HIS A 230 22.43 -16.66 36.89
N ARG A 231 23.13 -15.55 36.56
CA ARG A 231 23.67 -14.63 37.57
C ARG A 231 24.05 -13.27 36.97
N ALA A 232 23.60 -12.23 37.67
CA ALA A 232 24.05 -10.84 37.54
C ALA A 232 25.52 -10.68 37.97
N LEU A 233 26.18 -9.59 37.55
CA LEU A 233 27.09 -8.81 38.37
C LEU A 233 27.35 -7.42 37.76
N SER A 234 27.16 -6.43 38.63
CA SER A 234 27.62 -5.05 38.64
C SER A 234 29.14 -4.89 38.48
N ASN A 235 29.64 -3.78 37.90
CA ASN A 235 30.18 -2.62 38.64
C ASN A 235 30.99 -1.63 37.76
N THR A 236 30.64 -0.35 37.90
CA THR A 236 31.47 0.86 38.11
C THR A 236 32.82 1.13 37.40
N HIS A 237 32.87 2.37 36.87
CA HIS A 237 33.95 3.39 36.92
C HIS A 237 35.21 3.22 36.05
N SER A 238 35.40 4.15 35.11
CA SER A 238 36.58 5.05 35.11
C SER A 238 36.45 6.19 34.08
N ARG A 239 36.78 7.40 34.54
CA ARG A 239 37.01 8.63 33.76
C ARG A 239 38.26 8.49 32.90
N ALA A 240 38.28 9.08 31.69
CA ALA A 240 39.34 9.99 31.24
C ALA A 240 39.07 10.59 29.83
N ARG A 241 39.12 11.93 29.77
CA ARG A 241 39.67 12.85 28.74
C ARG A 241 39.80 12.32 27.31
N ALA A 242 39.08 12.88 26.34
CA ALA A 242 39.39 14.13 25.62
C ALA A 242 40.76 14.09 24.92
N ASP A 243 40.75 13.81 23.62
CA ASP A 243 41.61 14.47 22.62
C ASP A 243 41.06 14.23 21.20
N ARG A 244 40.82 15.34 20.48
CA ARG A 244 40.65 15.38 19.01
C ARG A 244 42.04 15.37 18.38
N PRO A 245 42.17 14.92 17.12
CA PRO A 245 42.62 15.91 16.14
C PRO A 245 41.98 15.80 14.73
N HIS A 246 41.74 17.00 14.21
CA HIS A 246 41.88 17.49 12.83
C HIS A 246 41.47 16.67 11.59
N SER A 247 40.41 17.17 10.94
CA SER A 247 40.19 17.10 9.48
C SER A 247 41.16 18.00 8.71
N PRO A 248 41.68 17.56 7.54
CA PRO A 248 42.31 18.46 6.58
C PRO A 248 41.28 19.12 5.66
N ARG A 249 41.30 20.45 5.63
CA ARG A 249 40.67 21.32 4.62
C ARG A 249 41.23 21.01 3.23
N ALA A 250 40.38 20.64 2.28
CA ALA A 250 40.69 20.72 0.85
C ALA A 250 40.28 22.10 0.31
N SER A 251 41.21 22.72 -0.41
CA SER A 251 41.20 24.11 -0.85
C SER A 251 40.40 24.31 -2.15
N ILE A 252 39.60 25.36 -2.14
CA ILE A 252 38.92 25.92 -3.31
C ILE A 252 39.98 26.59 -4.21
N ARG A 253 40.13 26.13 -5.45
CA ARG A 253 40.81 26.86 -6.53
C ARG A 253 39.82 27.12 -7.67
N ARG A 254 39.45 28.38 -7.85
CA ARG A 254 38.94 28.92 -9.13
C ARG A 254 40.11 29.49 -9.93
N PRO A 255 40.07 29.42 -11.27
CA PRO A 255 40.48 30.58 -12.03
C PRO A 255 39.59 30.93 -13.25
N ARG A 256 39.40 32.25 -13.41
CA ARG A 256 39.36 33.07 -14.64
C ARG A 256 38.23 32.91 -15.69
N ARG A 257 37.34 33.92 -15.72
CA ARG A 257 36.74 34.57 -16.93
C ARG A 257 37.85 35.34 -17.68
N ALA A 258 37.84 35.68 -18.98
CA ALA A 258 37.02 35.50 -20.19
C ALA A 258 37.95 35.79 -21.41
N PRO A 259 37.49 35.76 -22.68
CA PRO A 259 36.94 37.00 -23.25
C PRO A 259 35.68 36.81 -24.11
N SER A 260 34.86 37.86 -24.08
CA SER A 260 33.71 38.12 -24.92
C SER A 260 34.12 38.63 -26.31
N ASN A 261 33.49 38.12 -27.37
CA ASN A 261 33.32 38.86 -28.61
C ASN A 261 31.87 39.29 -28.77
N ALA A 262 31.71 40.54 -29.18
CA ALA A 262 30.50 41.33 -29.14
C ALA A 262 29.82 41.45 -30.51
N ARG A 263 28.59 42.00 -30.45
CA ARG A 263 27.75 42.59 -31.53
C ARG A 263 26.86 41.56 -32.26
N SER A 264 25.55 41.75 -32.42
CA SER A 264 24.73 42.96 -32.39
C SER A 264 23.25 42.64 -32.18
N ARG A 265 22.55 43.44 -31.37
CA ARG A 265 21.29 44.13 -31.67
C ARG A 265 20.72 44.69 -30.37
N ALA A 266 20.72 46.02 -30.30
CA ALA A 266 20.21 46.80 -29.19
C ALA A 266 19.00 47.61 -29.64
N ARG A 267 18.10 47.84 -28.68
CA ARG A 267 17.02 48.84 -28.61
C ARG A 267 15.74 48.45 -29.38
N ALA A 268 14.54 48.59 -28.81
CA ALA A 268 14.12 49.55 -27.80
C ALA A 268 13.14 48.93 -26.79
N ALA A 269 13.34 49.25 -25.52
CA ALA A 269 12.33 49.23 -24.48
C ALA A 269 11.97 50.70 -24.18
N GLY A 270 10.68 51.00 -24.20
CA GLY A 270 10.07 52.22 -23.68
C GLY A 270 8.62 51.87 -23.40
N ARG A 271 8.30 51.58 -22.14
CA ARG A 271 7.38 52.38 -21.31
C ARG A 271 6.01 52.59 -21.96
N PHE A 272 4.95 52.08 -21.34
CA PHE A 272 4.04 52.91 -20.56
C PHE A 272 3.03 52.04 -19.80
N LEU A 273 2.94 52.33 -18.50
CA LEU A 273 1.91 51.91 -17.57
C LEU A 273 0.69 52.82 -17.74
N GLU A 274 -0.48 52.24 -17.47
CA GLU A 274 -1.69 52.86 -16.90
C GLU A 274 -2.58 53.81 -17.71
N ALA A 275 -3.88 53.60 -17.44
CA ALA A 275 -5.02 54.52 -17.57
C ALA A 275 -5.51 54.78 -19.01
N ALA A 276 -6.81 54.82 -19.33
CA ALA A 276 -8.03 54.76 -18.54
C ALA A 276 -9.20 54.77 -19.54
N PHE A 277 -10.31 54.12 -19.14
CA PHE A 277 -11.70 54.53 -19.29
C PHE A 277 -12.27 55.14 -20.61
N TRP A 278 -13.53 54.74 -20.86
CA TRP A 278 -14.49 55.16 -21.90
C TRP A 278 -14.31 54.53 -23.29
N SER A 279 -15.34 54.10 -24.02
CA SER A 279 -16.78 53.95 -23.82
C SER A 279 -17.36 53.23 -25.06
N LEU A 280 -18.64 52.86 -25.03
CA LEU A 280 -19.50 52.24 -26.07
C LEU A 280 -19.49 50.70 -26.03
N GLY A 281 -20.50 49.98 -25.54
CA GLY A 281 -21.93 50.29 -25.41
C GLY A 281 -22.69 49.72 -26.61
N HIS A 282 -23.48 48.66 -26.38
CA HIS A 282 -24.81 48.40 -26.95
C HIS A 282 -25.33 47.03 -26.49
N GLY A 283 -26.53 47.02 -25.89
CA GLY A 283 -27.33 45.81 -25.63
C GLY A 283 -27.77 45.67 -24.18
#